data_AF-A0A838P6W3-F1
#
_entry.id   AF-A0A838P6W3-F1
#
_cell.length_a   1.000
_cell.length_b   1.000
_cell.length_c   1.000
_cell.angle_alpha   90.00
_cell.angle_beta   90.00
_cell.angle_gamma   90.00
#
_symmetry.space_group_name_H-M   'P 1'
#
loop_
_entity.id
_entity.type
_entity.pdbx_description
1 polymer ?
#
loop_
_entity_poly.entity_id
_entity_poly.type
_entity_poly.pdbx_seq_one_letter_code
_entity_poly.pdbx_strand_id
1 'polypeptide(L)'
;MARPFSGQATSGVLTTLNTFWIPYAFTHVLHGFVFFWLLSWLLPGMTRLWQLSLAILLEALWEVFENTEFTIQRYRETTAALGYYGDSVANSLGDVATCGIGFLIAQSIGFRRSFLAFAVTELVLLIWIRDSLLLEILMLIYPIESLKAWQIGH
;
A
#
# COMPACT_ATOMS: atom_id res chain seq x y z
N MET A 1 -0.08 5.26 -1.82
CA MET A 1 0.41 5.85 -0.57
C MET A 1 1.54 6.89 -0.75
N ALA A 2 1.21 8.18 -0.72
CA ALA A 2 2.22 9.24 -0.88
C ALA A 2 3.21 9.31 0.31
N ARG A 3 4.48 8.98 0.05
CA ARG A 3 5.56 9.04 1.05
C ARG A 3 6.16 10.45 1.15
N PRO A 4 6.38 11.03 2.34
CA PRO A 4 7.14 12.27 2.44
C PRO A 4 8.59 12.07 1.96
N PHE A 5 9.11 13.05 1.20
CA PHE A 5 10.41 13.03 0.50
C PHE A 5 11.60 12.71 1.43
N SER A 6 12.36 11.64 1.13
CA SER A 6 13.54 11.20 1.89
C SER A 6 14.83 11.87 1.40
N GLY A 7 15.00 13.15 1.72
CA GLY A 7 16.15 13.96 1.27
C GLY A 7 17.30 14.17 2.26
N GLN A 8 17.31 13.55 3.47
CA GLN A 8 18.39 13.79 4.45
C GLN A 8 18.76 12.52 5.23
N ALA A 9 19.88 11.89 4.84
CA ALA A 9 20.66 11.02 5.72
C ALA A 9 21.52 11.93 6.63
N THR A 10 21.59 11.73 7.95
CA THR A 10 22.76 11.03 8.51
C THR A 10 22.62 10.63 10.00
N SER A 11 21.46 10.77 10.63
CA SER A 11 21.25 10.26 12.02
C SER A 11 19.84 9.74 12.32
N GLY A 12 18.88 9.96 11.41
CA GLY A 12 17.46 9.58 11.56
C GLY A 12 17.01 8.37 10.75
N VAL A 13 17.92 7.56 10.20
CA VAL A 13 17.61 6.46 9.25
C VAL A 13 16.73 5.38 9.88
N LEU A 14 17.01 4.95 11.11
CA LEU A 14 16.16 3.96 11.80
C LEU A 14 14.77 4.52 12.16
N THR A 15 14.69 5.82 12.47
CA THR A 15 13.43 6.50 12.79
C THR A 15 12.58 6.74 11.55
N THR A 16 13.18 7.14 10.42
CA THR A 16 12.46 7.35 9.14
C THR A 16 12.05 6.04 8.47
N LEU A 17 12.85 4.98 8.60
CA LEU A 17 12.47 3.64 8.12
C LEU A 17 11.26 3.10 8.89
N ASN A 18 11.20 3.29 10.21
CA ASN A 18 10.06 2.85 11.03
C ASN A 18 8.79 3.69 10.82
N THR A 19 8.92 4.99 10.63
CA THR A 19 7.74 5.88 10.55
C THR A 19 7.07 5.87 9.18
N PHE A 20 7.82 5.63 8.10
CA PHE A 20 7.27 5.71 6.75
C PHE A 20 7.39 4.39 5.99
N TRP A 21 8.60 3.84 5.86
CA TRP A 21 8.82 2.67 5.00
C TRP A 21 8.10 1.39 5.46
N ILE A 22 8.13 1.09 6.75
CA ILE A 22 7.58 -0.16 7.29
C ILE A 22 6.05 -0.22 7.16
N PRO A 23 5.29 0.82 7.54
CA PRO A 23 3.84 0.85 7.35
C PRO A 23 3.41 0.74 5.87
N TYR A 24 4.11 1.42 4.95
CA TYR A 24 3.82 1.35 3.52
C TYR A 24 4.15 -0.02 2.91
N ALA A 25 5.23 -0.67 3.33
CA ALA A 25 5.47 -2.05 2.93
C ALA A 25 4.33 -2.99 3.36
N PHE A 26 3.74 -2.78 4.55
CA PHE A 26 2.60 -3.58 4.99
C PHE A 26 1.38 -3.42 4.09
N THR A 27 1.07 -2.22 3.59
CA THR A 27 -0.08 -2.05 2.68
C THR A 27 0.15 -2.72 1.32
N HIS A 28 1.38 -2.76 0.80
CA HIS A 28 1.69 -3.55 -0.40
C HIS A 28 1.60 -5.06 -0.15
N VAL A 29 1.97 -5.55 1.04
CA VAL A 29 1.66 -6.95 1.43
C VAL A 29 0.15 -7.21 1.37
N LEU A 30 -0.67 -6.27 1.84
CA LEU A 30 -2.13 -6.39 1.82
C LEU A 30 -2.70 -6.33 0.39
N HIS A 31 -2.13 -5.55 -0.53
CA HIS A 31 -2.45 -5.63 -1.96
C HIS A 31 -2.26 -7.05 -2.50
N GLY A 32 -1.13 -7.69 -2.14
CA GLY A 32 -0.87 -9.09 -2.50
C GLY A 32 -1.96 -10.06 -2.01
N PHE A 33 -2.50 -9.83 -0.81
CA PHE A 33 -3.59 -10.64 -0.24
C PHE A 33 -4.89 -10.43 -1.02
N VAL A 34 -5.23 -9.17 -1.30
CA VAL A 34 -6.43 -8.81 -2.07
C VAL A 34 -6.37 -9.41 -3.47
N PHE A 35 -5.24 -9.28 -4.17
CA PHE A 35 -5.08 -9.88 -5.50
C PHE A 35 -5.12 -11.40 -5.45
N PHE A 36 -4.55 -12.04 -4.42
CA PHE A 36 -4.70 -13.47 -4.25
C PHE A 36 -6.18 -13.88 -4.15
N TRP A 37 -6.99 -13.19 -3.34
CA TRP A 37 -8.41 -13.49 -3.21
C TRP A 37 -9.18 -13.22 -4.51
N LEU A 38 -8.96 -12.06 -5.12
CA LEU A 38 -9.63 -11.63 -6.34
C LEU A 38 -9.34 -12.58 -7.50
N LEU A 39 -8.05 -12.89 -7.73
CA LEU A 39 -7.63 -13.74 -8.85
C LEU A 39 -7.97 -15.22 -8.60
N SER A 40 -7.91 -15.69 -7.35
CA SER A 40 -8.37 -17.04 -7.02
C SER A 40 -9.87 -17.22 -7.24
N TRP A 41 -10.65 -16.15 -7.02
CA TRP A 41 -12.10 -16.17 -7.17
C TRP A 41 -12.54 -15.98 -8.62
N LEU A 42 -11.96 -15.02 -9.35
CA LEU A 42 -12.29 -14.72 -10.75
C LEU A 42 -11.71 -15.75 -11.72
N LEU A 43 -10.52 -16.28 -11.45
CA LEU A 43 -9.78 -17.15 -12.37
C LEU A 43 -9.37 -18.46 -11.68
N PRO A 44 -10.32 -19.27 -11.18
CA PRO A 44 -10.01 -20.49 -10.42
C PRO A 44 -9.29 -21.57 -11.24
N GLY A 45 -9.46 -21.56 -12.57
CA GLY A 45 -8.79 -22.49 -13.49
C GLY A 45 -7.37 -22.08 -13.90
N MET A 46 -6.92 -20.88 -13.51
CA MET A 46 -5.60 -20.37 -13.87
C MET A 46 -4.53 -20.90 -12.92
N THR A 47 -3.34 -21.23 -13.44
CA THR A 47 -2.24 -21.69 -12.58
C THR A 47 -1.84 -20.58 -11.61
N ARG A 48 -1.37 -20.98 -10.42
CA ARG A 48 -0.92 -20.05 -9.39
C ARG A 48 0.19 -19.11 -9.86
N LEU A 49 1.07 -19.58 -10.75
CA LEU A 49 2.12 -18.77 -11.35
C LEU A 49 1.53 -17.63 -12.20
N TRP A 50 0.54 -17.92 -13.05
CA TRP A 50 -0.11 -16.88 -13.85
C TRP A 50 -0.91 -15.89 -13.00
N GLN A 51 -1.53 -16.36 -11.91
CA GLN A 51 -2.19 -15.47 -10.97
C GLN A 51 -1.18 -14.53 -10.29
N LEU A 52 -0.01 -15.04 -9.89
CA LEU A 52 1.06 -14.21 -9.33
C LEU A 52 1.58 -13.19 -10.36
N SER A 53 1.82 -13.61 -11.61
CA SER A 53 2.25 -12.69 -12.68
C SER A 53 1.23 -11.58 -12.92
N LEU A 54 -0.06 -11.90 -12.88
CA LEU A 54 -1.12 -10.91 -13.03
C LEU A 54 -1.21 -9.98 -11.82
N ALA A 55 -1.02 -10.48 -10.60
CA ALA A 55 -0.94 -9.65 -9.39
C ALA A 55 0.23 -8.65 -9.48
N ILE A 56 1.42 -9.11 -9.88
CA ILE A 56 2.60 -8.26 -10.09
C ILE A 56 2.32 -7.20 -11.16
N LEU A 57 1.67 -7.57 -12.27
CA LEU A 57 1.30 -6.62 -13.32
C LEU A 57 0.31 -5.56 -12.82
N LEU A 58 -0.72 -5.97 -12.07
CA LEU A 58 -1.71 -5.07 -11.51
C LEU A 58 -1.07 -4.09 -10.51
N GLU A 59 -0.16 -4.58 -9.67
CA GLU A 59 0.58 -3.73 -8.73
C GLU A 59 1.50 -2.75 -9.47
N ALA A 60 2.22 -3.20 -10.49
CA ALA A 60 3.06 -2.31 -11.29
C ALA A 60 2.23 -1.22 -12.00
N LEU A 61 1.02 -1.55 -12.46
CA LEU A 61 0.09 -0.57 -13.00
C LEU A 61 -0.41 0.40 -11.93
N TRP A 62 -0.65 -0.09 -10.71
CA TRP A 62 -1.02 0.75 -9.57
C TRP A 62 0.11 1.73 -9.21
N GLU A 63 1.35 1.28 -9.13
CA GLU A 63 2.53 2.13 -8.91
C GLU A 63 2.68 3.22 -9.98
N VAL A 64 2.46 2.86 -11.25
CA VAL A 64 2.47 3.85 -12.34
C VAL A 64 1.35 4.87 -12.16
N PHE A 65 0.14 4.42 -11.85
CA PHE A 65 -1.02 5.29 -11.62
C PHE A 65 -0.80 6.22 -10.42
N GLU A 66 -0.23 5.70 -9.34
CA GLU A 66 0.09 6.46 -8.14
C GLU A 66 1.10 7.58 -8.43
N ASN A 67 2.10 7.29 -9.27
CA ASN A 67 3.14 8.24 -9.64
C ASN A 67 2.73 9.17 -10.79
N THR A 68 1.45 9.20 -11.18
CA THR A 68 0.96 10.19 -12.14
C THR A 68 0.80 11.57 -11.52
N GLU A 69 0.97 12.61 -12.33
CA GLU A 69 0.71 14.00 -11.95
C GLU A 69 -0.70 14.21 -11.37
N PHE A 70 -1.70 13.48 -11.90
CA PHE A 70 -3.07 13.53 -11.39
C PHE A 70 -3.13 13.12 -9.90
N THR A 71 -2.56 11.96 -9.57
CA THR A 71 -2.57 11.43 -8.21
C THR A 71 -1.70 12.25 -7.28
N ILE A 72 -0.51 12.67 -7.73
CA ILE A 72 0.41 13.53 -6.95
C ILE A 72 -0.25 14.88 -6.62
N GLN A 73 -0.91 15.52 -7.58
CA GLN A 73 -1.63 16.77 -7.33
C GLN A 73 -2.78 16.57 -6.34
N ARG A 74 -3.50 15.46 -6.46
CA ARG A 74 -4.56 15.13 -5.50
C ARG A 74 -4.02 15.01 -4.09
N TYR A 75 -2.91 14.30 -3.89
CA TYR A 75 -2.25 14.18 -2.58
C TYR A 75 -1.74 15.52 -2.04
N ARG A 76 -1.31 16.45 -2.90
CA ARG A 76 -0.92 17.81 -2.47
C ARG A 76 -2.11 18.64 -1.99
N GLU A 77 -3.31 18.40 -2.53
CA GLU A 77 -4.55 19.07 -2.12
C GLU A 77 -5.18 18.43 -0.87
N THR A 78 -5.08 17.10 -0.74
CA THR A 78 -5.75 16.30 0.31
C THR A 78 -4.84 15.92 1.47
N THR A 79 -3.54 16.07 1.37
CA THR A 79 -2.62 15.74 2.45
C THR A 79 -1.62 16.89 2.54
N ALA A 80 -1.15 17.25 3.73
CA ALA A 80 -0.21 18.36 3.92
C ALA A 80 1.21 18.10 3.33
N ALA A 81 1.30 17.28 2.28
CA ALA A 81 2.50 16.84 1.59
C ALA A 81 2.97 17.89 0.55
N LEU A 82 3.18 19.12 1.02
CA LEU A 82 3.84 20.20 0.27
C LEU A 82 5.31 19.81 0.02
N GLY A 83 5.56 18.97 -0.99
CA GLY A 83 6.89 18.48 -1.34
C GLY A 83 6.96 17.05 -1.89
N TYR A 84 5.84 16.33 -2.05
CA TYR A 84 5.83 15.01 -2.69
C TYR A 84 5.94 15.14 -4.22
N TYR A 85 6.87 14.40 -4.83
CA TYR A 85 7.12 14.37 -6.27
C TYR A 85 6.94 12.98 -6.88
N GLY A 86 6.38 12.04 -6.11
CA GLY A 86 6.34 10.63 -6.47
C GLY A 86 7.48 9.82 -5.84
N ASP A 87 7.34 8.51 -5.93
CA ASP A 87 8.28 7.50 -5.49
C ASP A 87 9.42 7.29 -6.49
N SER A 88 10.57 6.86 -5.97
CA SER A 88 11.69 6.44 -6.82
C SER A 88 11.40 5.08 -7.46
N VAL A 89 12.01 4.80 -8.62
CA VAL A 89 11.88 3.48 -9.28
C VAL A 89 12.25 2.33 -8.34
N ALA A 90 13.24 2.53 -7.47
CA ALA A 90 13.63 1.51 -6.49
C ALA A 90 12.56 1.26 -5.42
N ASN A 91 11.81 2.29 -5.01
CA ASN A 91 10.67 2.14 -4.10
C ASN A 91 9.59 1.32 -4.78
N SER A 92 9.12 1.75 -5.96
CA SER A 92 8.07 1.05 -6.69
C SER A 92 8.42 -0.39 -7.02
N LEU A 93 9.69 -0.69 -7.32
CA LEU A 93 10.14 -2.09 -7.47
C LEU A 93 10.08 -2.88 -6.16
N GLY A 94 10.44 -2.25 -5.04
CA GLY A 94 10.29 -2.81 -3.71
C GLY A 94 8.83 -3.07 -3.34
N ASP A 95 7.94 -2.18 -3.74
CA ASP A 95 6.50 -2.26 -3.47
C ASP A 95 5.85 -3.41 -4.27
N VAL A 96 6.17 -3.50 -5.56
CA VAL A 96 5.79 -4.64 -6.41
C VAL A 96 6.33 -5.97 -5.88
N ALA A 97 7.58 -6.00 -5.42
CA ALA A 97 8.17 -7.20 -4.81
C ALA A 97 7.45 -7.59 -3.52
N THR A 98 7.12 -6.60 -2.69
CA THR A 98 6.42 -6.79 -1.41
C THR A 98 4.99 -7.29 -1.62
N CYS A 99 4.31 -6.78 -2.64
CA CYS A 99 3.01 -7.30 -3.09
C CYS A 99 3.11 -8.76 -3.54
N GLY A 100 4.12 -9.12 -4.33
CA GLY A 100 4.39 -10.51 -4.71
C GLY A 100 4.61 -11.43 -3.50
N ILE A 101 5.38 -10.98 -2.52
CA ILE A 101 5.59 -11.71 -1.24
C ILE A 101 4.26 -11.88 -0.50
N GLY A 102 3.44 -10.83 -0.41
CA GLY A 102 2.12 -10.89 0.21
C GLY A 102 1.21 -11.92 -0.46
N PHE A 103 1.19 -11.95 -1.79
CA PHE A 103 0.44 -12.94 -2.56
C PHE A 103 0.87 -14.38 -2.22
N LEU A 104 2.19 -14.63 -2.18
CA LEU A 104 2.74 -15.94 -1.83
C LEU A 104 2.41 -16.34 -0.39
N ILE A 105 2.47 -15.40 0.55
CA ILE A 105 2.06 -15.63 1.95
C ILE A 105 0.59 -16.02 1.98
N ALA A 106 -0.30 -15.25 1.35
CA ALA A 106 -1.73 -15.52 1.35
C ALA A 106 -2.09 -16.88 0.74
N GLN A 107 -1.38 -17.25 -0.34
CA GLN A 107 -1.47 -18.57 -0.94
C GLN A 107 -1.04 -19.68 0.02
N SER A 108 0.06 -19.49 0.76
CA SER A 108 0.61 -20.51 1.67
C SER A 108 -0.27 -20.76 2.91
N ILE A 109 -0.87 -19.71 3.47
CA ILE A 109 -1.67 -19.79 4.71
C ILE A 109 -3.16 -20.02 4.43
N GLY A 110 -3.59 -19.86 3.17
CA GLY A 110 -4.98 -20.04 2.74
C GLY A 110 -5.90 -18.87 3.09
N PHE A 111 -7.13 -18.90 2.54
CA PHE A 111 -8.08 -17.78 2.59
C PHE A 111 -8.43 -17.32 4.02
N ARG A 112 -8.76 -18.25 4.93
CA ARG A 112 -9.19 -17.88 6.29
C ARG A 112 -8.09 -17.21 7.11
N ARG A 113 -6.86 -17.74 7.04
CA ARG A 113 -5.73 -17.21 7.80
C ARG A 113 -5.22 -15.90 7.19
N SER A 114 -5.19 -15.81 5.87
CA SER A 114 -4.86 -14.55 5.19
C SER A 114 -5.88 -13.47 5.50
N PHE A 115 -7.17 -13.79 5.56
CA PHE A 115 -8.21 -12.83 5.94
C PHE A 115 -8.02 -12.32 7.38
N LEU A 116 -7.75 -13.21 8.33
CA LEU A 116 -7.46 -12.81 9.70
C LEU A 116 -6.21 -11.93 9.79
N ALA A 117 -5.13 -12.33 9.11
CA ALA A 117 -3.89 -11.55 9.06
C ALA A 117 -4.12 -10.17 8.44
N PHE A 118 -4.91 -10.08 7.36
CA PHE A 118 -5.30 -8.80 6.74
C PHE A 118 -6.02 -7.90 7.73
N ALA A 119 -7.05 -8.41 8.42
CA ALA A 119 -7.83 -7.63 9.37
C ALA A 119 -6.99 -7.13 10.56
N VAL A 120 -6.07 -7.98 11.05
CA VAL A 120 -5.14 -7.60 12.12
C VAL A 120 -4.18 -6.52 11.65
N THR A 121 -3.58 -6.67 10.48
CA THR A 121 -2.65 -5.66 9.93
C THR A 121 -3.35 -4.33 9.68
N GLU A 122 -4.56 -4.32 9.10
CA GLU A 122 -5.36 -3.10 8.93
C GLU A 122 -5.60 -2.41 10.28
N LEU A 123 -6.00 -3.15 11.32
CA LEU A 123 -6.23 -2.59 12.64
C LEU A 123 -4.95 -2.01 13.26
N VAL A 124 -3.83 -2.71 13.11
CA VAL A 124 -2.52 -2.25 13.61
C VAL A 124 -2.11 -0.96 12.90
N LEU A 125 -2.27 -0.87 11.57
CA LEU A 125 -1.95 0.31 10.79
C LEU A 125 -2.85 1.50 11.16
N LEU A 126 -4.15 1.28 11.32
CA LEU A 126 -5.10 2.31 11.79
C LEU A 126 -4.74 2.87 13.17
N ILE A 127 -4.27 2.03 14.09
CA ILE A 127 -3.86 2.47 15.43
C ILE A 127 -2.49 3.16 15.40
N TRP A 128 -1.55 2.65 14.60
CA TRP A 128 -0.18 3.13 14.60
C TRP A 128 -0.02 4.43 13.81
N ILE A 129 -0.51 4.49 12.57
CA ILE A 129 -0.28 5.64 11.69
C ILE A 129 -1.56 6.34 11.25
N ARG A 130 -2.74 5.89 11.72
CA ARG A 130 -4.06 6.39 11.28
C ARG A 130 -4.23 6.36 9.75
N ASP A 131 -3.57 5.41 9.12
CA ASP A 131 -3.61 5.17 7.69
C ASP A 131 -3.59 3.66 7.46
N SER A 132 -4.35 3.19 6.50
CA SER A 132 -4.48 1.76 6.18
C SER A 132 -4.96 1.62 4.74
N LEU A 133 -4.85 0.43 4.16
CA LEU A 133 -5.22 0.21 2.77
C LEU A 133 -6.70 0.59 2.51
N LEU A 134 -7.59 0.19 3.41
CA LEU A 134 -9.02 0.48 3.29
C LEU A 134 -9.30 1.98 3.47
N LEU A 135 -8.60 2.63 4.41
CA LEU A 135 -8.78 4.05 4.68
C LEU A 135 -8.28 4.91 3.52
N GLU A 136 -7.18 4.53 2.90
CA GLU A 136 -6.64 5.17 1.71
C GLU A 136 -7.60 5.06 0.53
N ILE A 137 -8.09 3.86 0.21
CA ILE A 137 -9.07 3.65 -0.87
C ILE A 137 -10.34 4.46 -0.61
N LEU A 138 -10.82 4.50 0.63
CA LEU A 138 -11.99 5.29 1.02
C LEU A 138 -11.74 6.79 0.78
N MET A 139 -10.62 7.32 1.26
CA MET A 139 -10.28 8.74 1.13
C MET A 139 -9.97 9.16 -0.31
N LEU A 140 -9.50 8.23 -1.14
CA LEU A 140 -9.25 8.45 -2.57
C LEU A 140 -10.58 8.55 -3.34
N ILE A 141 -11.55 7.68 -3.06
CA ILE A 141 -12.85 7.66 -3.76
C ILE A 141 -13.80 8.73 -3.20
N TYR A 142 -13.86 8.85 -1.88
CA TYR A 142 -14.76 9.75 -1.17
C TYR A 142 -14.02 10.45 -0.02
N PRO A 143 -13.38 11.61 -0.30
CA PRO A 143 -12.64 12.33 0.70
C PRO A 143 -13.59 12.89 1.77
N ILE A 144 -13.47 12.41 3.00
CA ILE A 144 -14.27 12.86 4.15
C ILE A 144 -13.41 13.81 4.99
N GLU A 145 -13.85 15.07 5.13
CA GLU A 145 -13.07 16.10 5.85
C GLU A 145 -12.84 15.76 7.33
N SER A 146 -13.80 15.11 7.99
CA SER A 146 -13.64 14.71 9.40
C SER A 146 -12.59 13.61 9.58
N LEU A 147 -12.48 12.66 8.65
CA LEU A 147 -11.40 11.67 8.63
C LEU A 147 -10.06 12.34 8.34
N LYS A 148 -10.00 13.25 7.35
CA LYS A 148 -8.81 14.03 7.02
C LYS A 148 -8.25 14.76 8.25
N ALA A 149 -9.13 15.42 9.02
CA ALA A 149 -8.75 16.13 10.24
C ALA A 149 -8.25 15.18 11.34
N TRP A 150 -8.87 14.00 11.46
CA TRP A 150 -8.43 12.96 12.41
C TRP A 150 -7.07 12.36 12.04
N GLN A 151 -6.77 12.20 10.74
CA GLN A 151 -5.48 11.73 10.24
C GLN A 151 -4.36 12.77 10.44
N ILE A 152 -4.65 14.05 10.20
CA ILE A 152 -3.68 15.15 10.40
C ILE A 152 -3.41 15.41 11.88
N GLY A 153 -4.37 15.10 12.77
CA GLY A 153 -4.22 15.23 14.22
C GLY A 153 -3.40 14.11 14.90
N HIS A 154 -2.51 13.45 14.17
CA HIS A 154 -1.62 12.38 14.65
C HIS A 154 -0.17 12.67 14.29
#